data_AF-A0A3D0U3I4-F1
#
_entry.id   AF-A0A3D0U3I4-F1
#
_cell.length_a   1.000
_cell.length_b   1.000
_cell.length_c   1.000
_cell.angle_alpha   90.00
_cell.angle_beta   90.00
_cell.angle_gamma   90.00
#
_symmetry.space_group_name_H-M   'P 1'
#
loop_
_entity.id
_entity.type
_entity.pdbx_description
1 polymer ?
#
loop_
_entity_poly.entity_id
_entity_poly.type
_entity_poly.pdbx_seq_one_letter_code
_entity_poly.pdbx_strand_id
1 'polypeptide(L)'
;QLQRGEFDEWREMNKAFHLAILLETHNDLLVRFAKQSRNIPIVFNGSFRWYSLREFQRAHDHHQVIFDAMANQQPERADFMMQEHIMHAALILKKNYND
;
A
#
# COMPACT_ATOMS: atom_id res chain seq x y z
N GLN A 1 13.22 4.10 -11.87
CA GLN A 1 11.76 4.13 -12.10
C GLN A 1 11.36 2.81 -12.73
N LEU A 2 10.18 2.29 -12.43
CA LEU A 2 9.63 1.13 -13.14
C LEU A 2 9.27 1.53 -14.57
N GLN A 3 9.34 0.58 -15.51
CA GLN A 3 8.76 0.77 -16.84
C GLN A 3 7.23 0.84 -16.72
N ARG A 4 6.55 1.44 -17.71
CA ARG A 4 5.09 1.67 -17.65
C ARG A 4 4.29 0.38 -17.38
N GLY A 5 4.65 -0.73 -18.04
CA GLY A 5 3.99 -2.03 -17.82
C GLY A 5 4.21 -2.56 -16.40
N GLU A 6 5.46 -2.55 -15.93
CA GLU A 6 5.83 -2.98 -14.56
C GLU A 6 5.13 -2.14 -13.49
N PHE A 7 4.97 -0.84 -13.74
CA PHE A 7 4.26 0.07 -12.86
C PHE A 7 2.77 -0.26 -12.75
N ASP A 8 2.12 -0.55 -13.89
CA ASP A 8 0.70 -0.92 -13.91
C ASP A 8 0.47 -2.25 -13.20
N GLU A 9 1.33 -3.25 -13.44
CA GLU A 9 1.31 -4.54 -12.75
C GLU A 9 1.51 -4.38 -11.23
N TRP A 10 2.50 -3.59 -10.81
CA TRP A 10 2.76 -3.34 -9.40
C TRP A 10 1.57 -2.64 -8.73
N ARG A 11 0.91 -1.69 -9.40
CA ARG A 11 -0.26 -0.99 -8.86
C ARG A 11 -1.44 -1.94 -8.65
N GLU A 12 -1.73 -2.81 -9.62
CA GLU A 12 -2.81 -3.78 -9.47
C GLU A 12 -2.49 -4.82 -8.39
N MET A 13 -1.23 -5.28 -8.30
CA MET A 13 -0.78 -6.15 -7.21
C MET A 13 -0.97 -5.50 -5.83
N ASN A 14 -0.47 -4.27 -5.65
CA ASN A 14 -0.60 -3.52 -4.39
C ASN A 14 -2.09 -3.36 -4.02
N LYS A 15 -2.93 -3.07 -5.02
CA LYS A 15 -4.37 -2.93 -4.81
C LYS A 15 -5.01 -4.24 -4.36
N ALA A 16 -4.68 -5.35 -5.03
CA ALA A 16 -5.20 -6.68 -4.73
C ALA A 16 -4.79 -7.15 -3.33
N PHE A 17 -3.53 -6.92 -2.93
CA PHE A 17 -3.02 -7.27 -1.61
C PHE A 17 -3.86 -6.66 -0.47
N HIS A 18 -4.02 -5.33 -0.48
CA HIS A 18 -4.80 -4.66 0.57
C HIS A 18 -6.30 -5.01 0.51
N LEU A 19 -6.85 -5.27 -0.69
CA LEU A 19 -8.25 -5.66 -0.82
C LEU A 19 -8.49 -7.06 -0.24
N ALA A 20 -7.57 -8.00 -0.46
CA ALA A 20 -7.68 -9.35 0.09
C ALA A 20 -7.76 -9.32 1.62
N ILE A 21 -6.88 -8.56 2.28
CA ILE A 21 -6.91 -8.39 3.75
C ILE A 21 -8.25 -7.82 4.23
N LEU A 22 -8.78 -6.80 3.53
CA LEU A 22 -10.03 -6.17 3.91
C LEU A 22 -11.24 -7.09 3.74
N LEU A 23 -11.26 -7.94 2.71
CA LEU A 23 -12.37 -8.87 2.48
C LEU A 23 -12.51 -9.91 3.60
N GLU A 24 -11.38 -10.35 4.17
CA GLU A 24 -11.35 -11.28 5.30
C GLU A 24 -11.83 -10.67 6.62
N THR A 25 -11.99 -9.34 6.69
CA THR A 25 -12.63 -8.70 7.87
C THR A 25 -14.13 -8.95 7.95
N HIS A 26 -14.75 -9.43 6.85
CA HIS A 26 -16.20 -9.56 6.69
C HIS A 26 -16.98 -8.29 7.07
N ASN A 27 -16.35 -7.13 6.90
CA ASN A 27 -16.93 -5.83 7.22
C ASN A 27 -17.09 -4.99 5.95
N ASP A 28 -18.31 -5.00 5.40
CA ASP A 28 -18.66 -4.27 4.19
C ASP A 28 -18.42 -2.76 4.30
N LEU A 29 -18.54 -2.19 5.50
CA LEU A 29 -18.31 -0.78 5.73
C LEU A 29 -16.82 -0.45 5.54
N LEU A 30 -15.91 -1.26 6.10
CA LEU A 30 -14.47 -1.10 5.90
C LEU A 30 -14.08 -1.24 4.42
N VAL A 31 -14.63 -2.24 3.72
CA VAL A 31 -14.37 -2.44 2.30
C VAL A 31 -14.84 -1.23 1.47
N ARG A 32 -16.03 -0.68 1.78
CA ARG A 32 -16.55 0.52 1.10
C ARG A 32 -15.68 1.74 1.36
N PHE A 33 -15.30 2.01 2.61
CA PHE A 33 -14.42 3.13 2.95
C PHE A 33 -13.07 3.03 2.26
N ALA A 34 -12.45 1.85 2.24
CA ALA A 34 -11.16 1.64 1.57
C ALA A 34 -11.24 1.78 0.05
N LYS A 35 -12.37 1.45 -0.57
CA LYS A 35 -12.60 1.73 -2.00
C LYS A 35 -12.77 3.23 -2.26
N GLN A 36 -13.45 3.94 -1.37
CA GLN A 36 -13.66 5.38 -1.51
C GLN A 36 -12.37 6.19 -1.28
N SER A 37 -11.54 5.82 -0.31
CA SER A 37 -10.26 6.50 -0.07
C SER A 37 -9.30 6.40 -1.26
N ARG A 38 -9.44 5.36 -2.08
CA ARG A 38 -8.67 5.18 -3.32
C ARG A 38 -9.03 6.16 -4.44
N ASN A 39 -10.21 6.78 -4.37
CA ASN A 39 -10.60 7.81 -5.31
C ASN A 39 -9.98 9.17 -4.99
N ILE A 40 -9.25 9.30 -3.87
CA ILE A 40 -8.51 10.53 -3.52
C ILE A 40 -7.28 10.63 -4.44
N PRO A 41 -7.26 11.56 -5.42
CA PRO A 41 -6.30 11.51 -6.53
C PRO A 41 -4.83 11.58 -6.08
N ILE A 42 -4.55 12.35 -5.03
CA ILE A 42 -3.19 12.57 -4.55
C ILE A 42 -2.59 11.34 -3.86
N VAL A 43 -3.43 10.50 -3.24
CA VAL A 43 -2.99 9.34 -2.45
C VAL A 43 -2.68 8.15 -3.35
N PHE A 44 -3.52 7.87 -4.36
CA PHE A 44 -3.41 6.64 -5.16
C PHE A 44 -2.97 6.83 -6.61
N ASN A 45 -3.20 8.00 -7.23
CA ASN A 45 -2.75 8.28 -8.59
C ASN A 45 -1.52 9.21 -8.64
N GLY A 46 -1.36 10.08 -7.64
CA GLY A 46 -0.31 11.10 -7.60
C GLY A 46 0.98 10.68 -6.91
N SER A 47 0.91 9.91 -5.81
CA SER A 47 2.08 9.66 -4.94
C SER A 47 3.13 8.73 -5.57
N PHE A 48 2.71 7.67 -6.27
CA PHE A 48 3.62 6.67 -6.83
C PHE A 48 4.54 7.21 -7.93
N ARG A 49 4.22 8.36 -8.55
CA ARG A 49 5.11 9.00 -9.54
C ARG A 49 6.44 9.45 -8.93
N TRP A 50 6.46 9.69 -7.62
CA TRP A 50 7.64 10.11 -6.88
C TRP A 50 8.47 8.95 -6.33
N TYR A 51 8.02 7.70 -6.53
CA TYR A 51 8.74 6.53 -6.06
C TYR A 51 9.92 6.23 -6.97
N SER A 52 11.11 6.14 -6.41
CA SER A 52 12.26 5.47 -6.99
C SER A 52 12.08 3.95 -6.99
N LEU A 53 12.94 3.24 -7.73
CA LEU A 53 12.92 1.76 -7.74
C LEU A 53 13.08 1.19 -6.32
N ARG A 54 13.91 1.82 -5.50
CA ARG A 54 14.15 1.43 -4.10
C ARG A 54 12.89 1.61 -3.23
N GLU A 55 12.10 2.64 -3.48
CA GLU A 55 10.85 2.87 -2.74
C GLU A 55 9.78 1.84 -3.12
N PHE A 56 9.71 1.44 -4.39
CA PHE A 56 8.86 0.31 -4.82
C PHE A 56 9.29 -1.01 -4.17
N GLN A 57 10.59 -1.32 -4.18
CA GLN A 57 11.14 -2.51 -3.52
C GLN A 57 10.80 -2.52 -2.04
N ARG A 58 11.06 -1.42 -1.33
CA ARG A 58 10.76 -1.31 0.10
C ARG A 58 9.27 -1.48 0.41
N ALA A 59 8.39 -0.90 -0.42
CA ALA A 59 6.95 -1.07 -0.25
C ALA A 59 6.53 -2.55 -0.45
N HIS A 60 7.15 -3.25 -1.40
CA HIS A 60 6.93 -4.68 -1.62
C HIS A 60 7.48 -5.54 -0.47
N ASP A 61 8.68 -5.25 0.04
CA ASP A 61 9.26 -5.93 1.20
C ASP A 61 8.33 -5.80 2.42
N HIS A 62 7.72 -4.63 2.63
CA HIS A 62 6.72 -4.46 3.68
C HIS A 62 5.49 -5.37 3.48
N HIS A 63 5.01 -5.57 2.26
CA HIS A 63 3.90 -6.52 1.99
C HIS A 63 4.28 -7.94 2.38
N GLN A 64 5.51 -8.36 2.09
CA GLN A 64 6.01 -9.69 2.49
C GLN A 64 6.03 -9.83 4.02
N VAL A 65 6.55 -8.83 4.74
CA VAL A 65 6.58 -8.87 6.21
C VAL A 65 5.17 -8.90 6.81
N ILE A 66 4.23 -8.13 6.24
CA ILE A 66 2.82 -8.13 6.68
C ILE A 66 2.21 -9.51 6.45
N PHE A 67 2.40 -10.08 5.26
CA PHE A 67 1.91 -11.41 4.91
C PHE A 67 2.46 -12.48 5.86
N ASP A 68 3.78 -12.49 6.09
CA ASP A 68 4.42 -13.43 7.00
C ASP A 68 3.89 -13.29 8.42
N ALA A 69 3.71 -12.06 8.91
CA ALA A 69 3.12 -11.81 10.22
C ALA A 69 1.70 -12.37 10.31
N MET A 70 0.86 -12.16 9.29
CA MET A 70 -0.50 -12.71 9.24
C MET A 70 -0.49 -14.24 9.18
N ALA A 71 0.34 -14.84 8.33
CA ALA A 71 0.46 -16.28 8.17
C ALA A 71 0.93 -16.97 9.46
N ASN A 72 1.77 -16.29 10.25
CA ASN A 72 2.25 -16.76 11.55
C ASN A 72 1.35 -16.33 12.72
N GLN A 73 0.14 -15.81 12.47
CA GLN A 73 -0.81 -15.37 13.50
C GLN A 73 -0.24 -14.32 14.47
N GLN A 74 0.50 -13.33 13.95
CA GLN A 74 1.12 -12.23 14.69
C GLN A 74 0.40 -10.90 14.40
N PRO A 75 -0.82 -10.68 14.95
CA PRO A 75 -1.66 -9.55 14.56
C PRO A 75 -1.02 -8.19 14.88
N GLU A 76 -0.35 -8.03 16.03
CA GLU A 76 0.29 -6.78 16.42
C GLU A 76 1.45 -6.43 15.47
N ARG A 77 2.19 -7.44 15.02
CA ARG A 77 3.28 -7.24 14.06
C ARG A 77 2.75 -6.87 12.68
N ALA A 78 1.67 -7.53 12.24
CA ALA A 78 1.03 -7.20 10.97
C ALA A 78 0.47 -5.77 10.97
N ASP A 79 -0.19 -5.36 12.05
CA ASP A 79 -0.72 -4.01 12.22
C ASP A 79 0.41 -2.97 12.23
N PHE A 80 1.43 -3.16 13.08
CA PHE A 80 2.59 -2.27 13.14
C PHE A 80 3.25 -2.07 11.77
N MET A 81 3.47 -3.17 11.04
CA MET A 81 4.10 -3.10 9.72
C MET A 81 3.19 -2.48 8.65
N MET A 82 1.87 -2.65 8.75
CA MET A 82 0.92 -1.95 7.87
C MET A 82 0.97 -0.44 8.12
N GLN A 83 1.05 -0.01 9.38
CA GLN A 83 1.18 1.40 9.73
C GLN A 83 2.50 1.98 9.17
N GLU A 84 3.62 1.29 9.36
CA GLU A 84 4.92 1.71 8.80
C GLU A 84 4.90 1.76 7.27
N HIS A 85 4.22 0.81 6.62
CA HIS A 85 4.02 0.82 5.18
C HIS A 85 3.28 2.07 4.69
N ILE A 86 2.16 2.41 5.33
CA ILE A 86 1.37 3.60 5.00
C ILE A 86 2.16 4.88 5.31
N MET A 87 2.87 4.91 6.44
CA MET A 87 3.68 6.06 6.84
C MET A 87 4.83 6.32 5.88
N HIS A 88 5.48 5.27 5.37
CA HIS A 88 6.51 5.41 4.34
C HIS A 88 5.94 6.10 3.09
N ALA A 89 4.77 5.69 2.60
CA ALA A 89 4.10 6.34 1.47
C ALA A 89 3.75 7.81 1.77
N ALA A 90 3.26 8.09 2.98
CA ALA A 90 2.92 9.43 3.43
C ALA A 90 4.14 10.37 3.50
N LEU A 91 5.31 9.86 3.89
CA LEU A 91 6.56 10.63 3.91
C LEU A 91 7.01 11.01 2.50
N ILE A 92 6.91 10.10 1.54
CA ILE A 92 7.21 10.38 0.12
C ILE A 92 6.25 11.45 -0.39
N LEU A 93 4.95 11.30 -0.12
CA LEU A 93 3.94 12.29 -0.49
C LEU A 93 4.30 13.67 0.10
N LYS A 94 4.54 13.76 1.41
CA LYS A 94 4.84 15.00 2.11
C LYS A 94 6.09 15.70 1.56
N LYS A 95 7.14 14.93 1.25
CA LYS A 95 8.39 15.46 0.71
C LYS A 95 8.21 16.16 -0.64
N ASN A 96 7.31 15.64 -1.49
CA ASN A 96 7.13 16.10 -2.86
C ASN A 96 5.81 16.88 -3.07
N TYR A 97 5.01 17.11 -2.01
CA TYR A 97 3.70 17.77 -2.12
C TYR A 97 3.78 19.23 -2.57
N ASN A 98 4.91 19.90 -2.28
CA ASN A 98 5.14 21.29 -2.66
C ASN A 98 5.81 21.44 -4.03
N ASP A 99 6.09 20.33 -4.73
CA ASP A 99 6.55 20.30 -6.12
C ASP A 99 5.36 20.26 -7.10
#